data_AF-A0AA40P6X4-F1
#
_entry.id   AF-A0AA40P6X4-F1
#
_cell.length_a   1.000
_cell.length_b   1.000
_cell.length_c   1.000
_cell.angle_alpha   90.00
_cell.angle_beta   90.00
_cell.angle_gamma   90.00
#
_symmetry.space_group_name_H-M   'P 1'
#
loop_
_entity.id
_entity.type
_entity.pdbx_description
1 polymer ?
#
loop_
_entity_poly.entity_id
_entity_poly.type
_entity_poly.pdbx_seq_one_letter_code
_entity_poly.pdbx_strand_id
1 'polypeptide(L)' 'MIAHGIIQALDGNVLVPLLFSEAVNLHPVAIICAVLLFGGLWGFWGIFFAIPLATLFKAVLDAWPRNEPTVAPLL' A
#
# COMPACT_ATOMS: atom_id res chain seq x y z
N MET A 1 8.57 -31.08 8.97
CA MET A 1 8.54 -30.45 7.63
C MET A 1 7.13 -30.13 7.16
N ILE A 2 6.14 -31.03 7.31
CA ILE A 2 4.74 -30.76 6.91
C ILE A 2 4.12 -29.55 7.63
N ALA A 3 4.32 -29.43 8.96
CA ALA A 3 3.81 -28.28 9.72
C ALA A 3 4.39 -26.93 9.22
N HIS A 4 5.68 -26.88 8.91
CA HIS A 4 6.30 -25.67 8.34
C HIS A 4 5.75 -25.34 6.94
N GLY A 5 5.49 -26.36 6.11
CA GLY A 5 4.86 -26.15 4.79
C GLY A 5 3.46 -25.56 4.89
N ILE A 6 2.65 -26.01 5.85
CA ILE A 6 1.31 -25.45 6.10
C ILE A 6 1.42 -24.01 6.58
N ILE A 7 2.30 -23.72 7.54
CA ILE A 7 2.52 -22.36 8.04
C ILE A 7 2.97 -21.44 6.92
N GLN A 8 3.93 -21.85 6.09
CA GLN A 8 4.47 -21.03 5.01
C GLN A 8 3.45 -20.82 3.88
N ALA A 9 2.62 -21.82 3.59
CA ALA A 9 1.50 -21.67 2.66
C ALA A 9 0.44 -20.71 3.19
N LEU A 10 0.13 -20.75 4.47
CA LEU A 10 -0.84 -19.84 5.09
C LEU A 10 -0.30 -18.41 5.16
N ASP A 11 0.97 -18.26 5.56
CA ASP A 11 1.66 -16.97 5.68
C ASP A 11 1.77 -16.29 4.30
N GLY A 12 2.29 -17.00 3.29
CA GLY A 12 2.52 -16.44 1.96
C GLY A 12 1.25 -16.24 1.10
N ASN A 13 0.22 -17.09 1.25
CA ASN A 13 -0.97 -17.03 0.39
C ASN A 13 -2.20 -16.39 1.05
N VAL A 14 -2.25 -16.29 2.38
CA VAL A 14 -3.43 -15.77 3.09
C VAL A 14 -3.05 -14.60 3.99
N LEU A 15 -2.07 -14.76 4.87
CA LEU A 15 -1.72 -13.76 5.88
C LEU A 15 -1.13 -12.51 5.23
N VAL A 16 -0.21 -12.68 4.28
CA VAL A 16 0.39 -11.58 3.49
C VAL A 16 -0.71 -10.80 2.73
N PRO A 17 -1.53 -11.40 1.85
CA PRO A 17 -2.60 -10.66 1.18
C PRO A 17 -3.59 -10.00 2.13
N LEU A 18 -3.91 -10.62 3.26
CA LEU A 18 -4.87 -10.08 4.23
C LEU A 18 -4.33 -8.82 4.93
N LEU A 19 -3.09 -8.84 5.43
CA LEU A 19 -2.46 -7.65 6.04
C LEU A 19 -2.19 -6.55 5.00
N PHE A 20 -1.74 -6.91 3.79
CA PHE A 20 -1.49 -5.92 2.75
C PHE A 20 -2.77 -5.39 2.10
N SER A 21 -3.89 -6.12 2.10
CA SER A 21 -5.20 -5.63 1.61
C SER A 21 -5.76 -4.51 2.51
N GLU A 22 -5.55 -4.60 3.82
CA GLU A 22 -5.95 -3.57 4.77
C GLU A 22 -5.06 -2.32 4.63
N ALA A 23 -3.74 -2.49 4.62
CA ALA A 23 -2.80 -1.38 4.49
C ALA A 23 -2.81 -0.73 3.09
N VAL A 24 -3.07 -1.52 2.04
CA VAL A 24 -2.90 -1.11 0.64
C VAL A 24 -4.22 -1.19 -0.11
N ASN A 25 -5.26 -0.54 0.42
CA ASN A 25 -6.47 -0.20 -0.32
C ASN A 25 -6.17 0.85 -1.43
N LEU A 26 -5.32 0.51 -2.40
CA LEU A 26 -4.96 1.38 -3.53
C LEU A 26 -5.97 1.19 -4.66
N HIS A 27 -6.53 2.29 -5.15
CA HIS A 27 -7.35 2.25 -6.34
C HIS A 27 -6.50 1.83 -7.56
N PRO A 28 -6.99 1.00 -8.50
CA PRO A 28 -6.20 0.55 -9.67
C PRO A 28 -5.58 1.69 -10.48
N VAL A 29 -6.24 2.85 -10.50
CA VAL A 29 -5.72 4.07 -11.14
C VAL A 29 -4.41 4.55 -10.51
N ALA A 30 -4.26 4.46 -9.18
CA ALA A 30 -3.02 4.87 -8.51
C ALA A 30 -1.83 3.98 -8.93
N ILE A 31 -2.08 2.68 -9.12
CA ILE A 31 -1.07 1.72 -9.60
C ILE A 31 -0.68 2.06 -11.04
N ILE A 32 -1.66 2.30 -11.92
CA ILE A 32 -1.41 2.68 -13.32
C ILE A 32 -0.62 4.00 -13.38
N CYS A 33 -1.01 5.02 -12.61
CA CYS A 33 -0.29 6.28 -12.52
C CYS A 33 1.15 6.08 -12.07
N ALA A 34 1.39 5.27 -11.04
CA ALA A 34 2.73 4.95 -10.57
C ALA A 34 3.57 4.21 -11.63
N VAL A 35 2.99 3.22 -12.31
CA VAL A 35 3.68 2.48 -13.41
C VAL A 35 4.07 3.42 -14.54
N LEU A 36 3.18 4.35 -14.94
CA LEU A 36 3.47 5.30 -16.01
C LEU A 36 4.55 6.31 -15.61
N LEU A 37 4.46 6.86 -14.39
CA LEU A 37 5.45 7.82 -13.86
C LEU A 37 6.82 7.18 -13.69
N PHE A 38 6.90 6.11 -12.89
CA PHE A 38 8.18 5.47 -12.56
C PHE A 38 8.73 4.67 -13.73
N GLY A 39 7.87 3.99 -14.48
CA GLY A 39 8.25 3.32 -15.73
C GLY A 39 8.76 4.30 -16.79
N GLY A 40 8.25 5.54 -16.84
CA GLY A 40 8.78 6.59 -17.69
C GLY A 40 10.13 7.16 -17.21
N LEU A 41 10.35 7.25 -15.90
CA LEU A 41 11.57 7.81 -15.30
C LEU A 41 12.80 6.89 -15.44
N TRP A 42 12.65 5.59 -15.18
CA TRP A 42 13.77 4.62 -15.15
C TRP A 42 13.54 3.35 -15.97
N GLY A 43 12.46 3.28 -16.75
CA GLY A 43 12.14 2.11 -17.57
C GLY A 43 11.69 0.92 -16.71
N PHE A 44 12.22 -0.26 -17.02
CA PHE A 44 11.83 -1.53 -16.37
C PHE A 44 11.90 -1.48 -14.84
N TRP A 45 12.96 -0.90 -14.29
CA TRP A 45 13.15 -0.79 -12.84
C TRP A 45 12.02 0.01 -12.18
N GLY A 46 11.56 1.09 -12.81
CA GLY A 46 10.46 1.89 -12.30
C GLY A 46 9.12 1.16 -12.30
N ILE A 47 8.90 0.23 -13.23
CA ILE A 47 7.70 -0.61 -13.27
C ILE A 47 7.71 -1.60 -12.09
N PHE A 48 8.86 -2.23 -11.81
CA PHE A 48 9.01 -3.15 -10.67
C PHE A 48 8.72 -2.46 -9.32
N PHE A 49 9.23 -1.24 -9.14
CA PHE A 49 9.03 -0.48 -7.92
C PHE A 49 7.69 0.29 -7.84
N ALA A 50 6.85 0.23 -8.87
CA ALA A 50 5.62 1.02 -8.93
C ALA A 50 4.65 0.73 -7.78
N ILE A 51 4.46 -0.55 -7.41
CA ILE A 51 3.55 -0.94 -6.33
C ILE A 51 4.10 -0.48 -4.96
N PRO A 52 5.36 -0.79 -4.58
CA PRO A 52 5.94 -0.26 -3.34
C PRO A 52 5.86 1.27 -3.21
N LEU A 53 6.17 1.99 -4.29
CA LEU A 53 6.14 3.46 -4.29
C LEU A 53 4.71 3.99 -4.19
N ALA A 54 3.74 3.44 -4.93
CA ALA A 54 2.34 3.82 -4.82
C ALA A 54 1.83 3.66 -3.37
N THR A 55 2.19 2.56 -2.72
CA THR A 55 1.87 2.29 -1.32
C THR A 55 2.52 3.32 -0.38
N LEU A 56 3.78 3.68 -0.60
CA LEU A 56 4.46 4.70 0.18
C LEU A 56 3.77 6.05 0.08
N PHE A 57 3.44 6.50 -1.14
CA PHE A 57 2.72 7.77 -1.34
C PHE A 57 1.38 7.77 -0.62
N LYS A 58 0.61 6.68 -0.73
CA LYS A 58 -0.66 6.53 -0.01
C LYS A 58 -0.45 6.60 1.50
N ALA A 59 0.50 5.87 2.05
CA ALA A 59 0.79 5.87 3.48
C ALA A 59 1.18 7.26 4.00
N VAL A 60 1.95 8.03 3.23
CA VAL A 60 2.30 9.42 3.57
C VAL A 60 1.06 10.33 3.57
N LEU A 61 0.17 10.17 2.59
CA LEU A 61 -1.08 10.94 2.53
C LEU A 61 -2.04 10.58 3.68
N ASP A 62 -2.14 9.31 4.02
CA ASP A 62 -2.97 8.82 5.13
C ASP A 62 -2.43 9.26 6.49
N ALA A 63 -1.10 9.34 6.63
CA ALA A 63 -0.43 9.83 7.84
C ALA A 63 -0.41 11.37 7.95
N TRP A 64 -0.87 12.11 6.93
CA TRP A 64 -0.80 13.56 6.94
C TRP A 64 -1.72 14.15 8.04
N PRO A 65 -1.22 15.03 8.93
CA PRO A 65 -2.00 15.62 10.00
C PRO A 65 -3.24 16.33 9.45
N ARG A 66 -4.43 15.85 9.82
CA ARG A 66 -5.69 16.55 9.57
C ARG A 66 -5.97 17.42 10.78
N ASN A 67 -5.94 18.73 10.59
CA ASN A 67 -6.40 19.67 11.61
C ASN A 67 -7.92 19.54 11.70
N GLU A 68 -8.40 18.65 12.55
CA GLU A 68 -9.82 18.64 12.91
C GLU A 68 -10.13 19.97 13.58
N PRO A 69 -11.11 20.74 13.07
CA PRO A 69 -11.57 21.93 13.77
C PRO A 69 -12.03 21.46 15.14
N THR A 70 -11.33 21.90 16.20
CA THR A 70 -11.78 21.68 17.56
C THR A 70 -13.15 22.34 17.67
N VAL A 71 -14.22 21.56 17.50
CA VAL A 71 -15.58 22.03 17.70
C VAL A 71 -15.65 22.31 19.18
N ALA A 72 -15.50 23.59 19.53
CA ALA A 72 -15.59 24.04 20.91
C ALA A 72 -16.90 23.47 21.47
N PRO A 73 -16.90 22.85 22.67
CA PRO A 73 -18.14 22.42 23.29
C PRO A 73 -18.97 23.67 23.47
N LEU A 74 -20.01 23.81 22.64
CA LEU A 74 -20.99 24.85 22.81
C LEU A 74 -21.67 24.54 24.14
N LEU A 75 -21.42 25.40 25.13
CA LEU A 75 -22.33 25.57 26.25
C LEU A 75 -23.78 25.60 25.75
#